data_AF-A0A918NVJ6-F1
#
_entry.id   AF-A0A918NVJ6-F1
#
_cell.length_a   1.000
_cell.length_b   1.000
_cell.length_c   1.000
_cell.angle_alpha   90.00
_cell.angle_beta   90.00
_cell.angle_gamma   90.00
#
_symmetry.space_group_name_H-M   'P 1'
#
loop_
_entity.id
_entity.type
_entity.pdbx_description
1 polymer ?
#
loop_
_entity_poly.entity_id
_entity_poly.type
_entity_poly.pdbx_seq_one_letter_code
_entity_poly.pdbx_strand_id
1 'polypeptide(L)'
;MDEQVEEVRRLLEAIERLEQMQDDEACAKAVTQVLETWPDHHARLRELRQQRVLRMKESGMTWQQIGDVLGVHFTRAQQIAKGMRGSKRPKREPTSDG
;
A
#
# COMPACT_ATOMS: atom_id res chain seq x y z
N MET A 1 9.68 21.34 -2.63
CA MET A 1 10.43 20.07 -2.71
C MET A 1 9.78 19.19 -1.66
N ASP A 2 9.11 18.13 -2.08
CA ASP A 2 8.62 17.14 -1.13
C ASP A 2 9.84 16.51 -0.48
N GLU A 3 10.03 16.83 0.79
CA GLU A 3 11.02 16.17 1.64
C GLU A 3 10.52 14.73 1.76
N GLN A 4 11.01 13.86 0.87
CA GLN A 4 10.66 12.44 0.92
C GLN A 4 10.95 11.96 2.34
N VAL A 5 9.94 11.36 2.96
CA VAL A 5 10.08 10.77 4.29
C VAL A 5 11.26 9.81 4.24
N GLU A 6 12.25 10.00 5.12
CA GLU A 6 13.51 9.23 5.14
C GLU A 6 13.29 7.72 5.08
N GLU A 7 12.22 7.21 5.69
CA GLU A 7 11.87 5.78 5.65
C GLU A 7 11.37 5.30 4.27
N VAL A 8 10.72 6.17 3.49
CA VAL A 8 10.38 5.88 2.09
C VAL A 8 11.66 5.79 1.26
N ARG A 9 12.58 6.74 1.46
CA ARG A 9 13.90 6.75 0.79
C ARG A 9 14.67 5.45 1.05
N ARG A 10 14.73 5.00 2.32
CA ARG A 10 15.41 3.75 2.70
C ARG A 10 14.78 2.51 2.07
N LEU A 11 13.45 2.45 1.98
CA LEU A 11 12.77 1.32 1.32
C LEU A 11 13.10 1.27 -0.17
N LEU A 12 13.08 2.42 -0.86
CA LEU A 12 13.43 2.50 -2.28
C LEU A 12 14.92 2.19 -2.52
N GLU A 13 15.81 2.71 -1.68
CA GLU A 13 17.24 2.42 -1.73
C GLU A 13 17.54 0.93 -1.51
N ALA A 14 16.76 0.25 -0.67
CA ALA A 14 16.88 -1.20 -0.50
C ALA A 14 16.50 -1.97 -1.78
N ILE A 15 15.49 -1.51 -2.52
CA ILE A 15 15.10 -2.09 -3.81
C ILE A 15 16.21 -1.84 -4.85
N GLU A 16 16.70 -0.60 -4.97
CA GLU A 16 17.80 -0.25 -5.88
C GLU A 16 19.06 -1.09 -5.61
N ARG A 17 19.37 -1.37 -4.34
CA ARG A 17 20.51 -2.24 -4.00
C ARG A 17 20.33 -3.68 -4.45
N LEU A 18 19.10 -4.21 -4.45
CA LEU A 18 18.83 -5.54 -4.99
C LEU A 18 19.05 -5.55 -6.52
N GLU A 19 18.62 -4.50 -7.21
CA GLU A 19 18.82 -4.35 -8.67
C GLU A 19 20.31 -4.23 -9.06
N GLN A 20 21.15 -3.70 -8.18
CA GLN A 20 22.59 -3.54 -8.41
C GLN A 20 23.42 -4.78 -8.05
N MET A 21 22.81 -5.85 -7.55
CA MET A 21 23.52 -7.09 -7.26
C MET A 21 24.03 -7.74 -8.55
N GLN A 22 25.33 -8.04 -8.59
CA GLN A 22 25.96 -8.66 -9.76
C GLN A 22 25.82 -10.20 -9.82
N ASP A 23 25.51 -10.82 -8.68
CA ASP A 23 25.29 -12.26 -8.57
C ASP A 23 23.79 -12.57 -8.72
N ASP A 24 23.43 -13.17 -9.86
CA ASP A 24 22.06 -13.49 -10.22
C ASP A 24 21.40 -14.48 -9.26
N GLU A 25 22.14 -15.49 -8.77
CA GLU A 25 21.60 -16.50 -7.85
C GLU A 25 21.32 -15.87 -6.47
N ALA A 26 22.27 -15.07 -5.97
CA ALA A 26 22.10 -14.34 -4.72
C ALA A 26 20.96 -13.32 -4.80
N CYS A 27 20.84 -12.60 -5.93
CA CYS A 27 19.79 -11.62 -6.17
C CYS A 27 18.41 -12.29 -6.19
N ALA A 28 18.25 -13.34 -6.99
CA ALA A 28 17.00 -14.09 -7.07
C ALA A 28 16.57 -14.61 -5.69
N LYS A 29 17.50 -15.18 -4.92
CA LYS A 29 17.23 -15.68 -3.57
C LYS A 29 16.80 -14.58 -2.60
N ALA A 30 17.43 -13.39 -2.67
CA ALA A 30 17.06 -12.26 -1.82
C ALA A 30 15.68 -11.71 -2.18
N VAL A 31 15.40 -11.54 -3.48
CA VAL A 31 14.10 -11.08 -3.98
C VAL A 31 12.98 -12.07 -3.62
N THR A 32 13.22 -13.38 -3.71
CA THR A 32 12.25 -14.40 -3.26
C THR A 32 11.84 -14.20 -1.81
N GLN A 33 12.80 -13.99 -0.89
CA GLN A 33 12.50 -13.76 0.53
C GLN A 33 11.67 -12.49 0.76
N VAL A 34 11.97 -11.42 0.01
CA VAL A 34 11.16 -10.18 0.05
C VAL A 34 9.74 -10.47 -0.41
N LEU A 35 9.58 -11.18 -1.53
CA LEU A 35 8.26 -11.49 -2.09
C LEU A 35 7.43 -12.45 -1.23
N GLU A 36 8.06 -13.39 -0.52
CA GLU A 36 7.38 -14.29 0.43
C GLU A 36 6.78 -13.52 1.61
N THR A 37 7.50 -12.53 2.13
CA THR A 37 7.06 -11.71 3.29
C THR A 37 6.25 -10.48 2.87
N TRP A 38 6.27 -10.12 1.58
CA TRP A 38 5.59 -8.94 1.06
C TRP A 38 4.08 -8.89 1.34
N PRO A 39 3.30 -9.98 1.26
CA PRO A 39 1.87 -9.95 1.58
C PRO A 39 1.59 -9.39 2.99
N ASP A 40 2.39 -9.78 3.98
CA ASP A 40 2.26 -9.36 5.37
C ASP A 40 2.71 -7.91 5.56
N HIS A 41 3.85 -7.54 4.99
CA HIS A 41 4.34 -6.16 5.03
C HIS A 41 3.37 -5.19 4.32
N HIS A 42 2.85 -5.58 3.16
CA HIS A 42 1.86 -4.82 2.42
C HIS A 42 0.54 -4.70 3.20
N ALA A 43 0.07 -5.76 3.86
CA ALA A 43 -1.10 -5.71 4.74
C ALA A 43 -0.88 -4.71 5.89
N ARG A 44 0.27 -4.79 6.56
CA ARG A 44 0.64 -3.89 7.66
C ARG A 44 0.70 -2.42 7.23
N LEU A 45 1.26 -2.12 6.07
CA LEU A 45 1.28 -0.75 5.53
C LEU A 45 -0.12 -0.23 5.22
N ARG A 46 -1.01 -1.08 4.69
CA ARG A 46 -2.41 -0.71 4.44
C ARG A 46 -3.17 -0.40 5.72
N GLU A 47 -3.00 -1.24 6.73
CA GLU A 47 -3.63 -1.06 8.05
C GLU A 47 -3.10 0.20 8.73
N LEU A 48 -1.79 0.41 8.70
CA LEU A 48 -1.17 1.64 9.20
C LEU A 48 -1.78 2.88 8.52
N ARG A 49 -1.90 2.87 7.18
CA ARG A 49 -2.54 3.96 6.44
C ARG A 49 -3.99 4.16 6.85
N GLN A 50 -4.77 3.08 6.98
CA GLN A 50 -6.16 3.16 7.44
C GLN A 50 -6.26 3.80 8.83
N GLN A 51 -5.44 3.35 9.77
CA GLN A 51 -5.40 3.89 11.13
C GLN A 51 -5.05 5.40 11.13
N ARG A 52 -4.08 5.84 10.32
CA ARG A 52 -3.74 7.26 10.21
C ARG A 52 -4.88 8.10 9.63
N VAL A 53 -5.58 7.59 8.62
CA VAL A 53 -6.77 8.24 8.06
C VAL A 53 -7.89 8.39 9.08
N LEU A 54 -8.14 7.34 9.87
CA LEU A 54 -9.14 7.38 10.95
C LEU A 54 -8.77 8.40 12.02
N ARG A 55 -7.49 8.45 12.46
CA ARG A 55 -7.03 9.44 13.44
C ARG A 55 -7.18 10.88 12.94
N MET A 56 -6.88 11.16 11.66
CA MET A 56 -7.12 12.48 11.07
C MET A 56 -8.61 12.84 11.05
N LYS A 57 -9.47 11.85 10.81
CA LYS A 57 -10.92 12.04 10.87
C LYS A 57 -11.40 12.33 12.30
N GLU A 58 -10.87 11.61 13.28
CA GLU A 58 -11.15 11.78 14.71
C GLU A 58 -10.66 13.14 15.24
N SER A 59 -9.56 13.66 14.70
CA SER A 59 -9.05 15.01 15.03
C SER A 59 -9.85 16.14 14.39
N GLY A 60 -10.98 15.85 13.73
CA GLY A 60 -11.90 16.83 13.18
C GLY A 60 -11.74 17.16 11.70
N MET A 61 -10.77 16.57 10.98
CA MET A 61 -10.60 16.87 9.55
C MET A 61 -11.79 16.37 8.72
N THR A 62 -12.12 17.10 7.65
CA THR A 62 -13.09 16.66 6.65
C THR A 62 -12.47 15.64 5.69
N TRP A 63 -13.29 14.85 5.01
CA TRP A 63 -12.79 13.90 4.01
C TRP A 63 -12.07 14.58 2.84
N GLN A 64 -12.45 15.82 2.52
CA GLN A 64 -11.79 16.62 1.50
C GLN A 64 -10.38 17.01 1.95
N GLN A 65 -10.24 17.59 3.15
CA GLN A 65 -8.94 17.93 3.71
C GLN A 65 -8.00 16.72 3.83
N ILE A 66 -8.53 15.57 4.24
CA ILE A 66 -7.76 14.32 4.31
C ILE A 66 -7.32 13.88 2.90
N GLY A 67 -8.20 14.01 1.90
CA GLY A 67 -7.86 13.73 0.51
C GLY A 67 -6.73 14.62 0.02
N ASP A 68 -6.82 15.92 0.27
CA ASP A 68 -5.83 16.92 -0.13
C ASP A 68 -4.46 16.62 0.50
N VAL A 69 -4.41 16.29 1.80
CA VAL A 69 -3.17 15.91 2.51
C VAL A 69 -2.53 14.66 1.93
N LEU A 70 -3.34 13.68 1.51
CA LEU A 70 -2.85 12.42 0.97
C LEU A 70 -2.59 12.45 -0.54
N GLY A 71 -2.94 13.54 -1.23
CA GLY A 71 -2.91 13.62 -2.68
C GLY A 71 -3.89 12.66 -3.37
N VAL A 72 -5.04 12.37 -2.74
CA VAL A 72 -6.08 11.50 -3.30
C VAL A 72 -7.47 12.15 -3.22
N HIS A 73 -8.38 11.74 -4.09
CA HIS A 73 -9.77 12.22 -4.01
C HIS A 73 -10.45 11.84 -2.68
N PHE A 74 -11.38 12.66 -2.17
CA PHE A 74 -12.04 12.43 -0.88
C PHE A 74 -12.73 11.05 -0.77
N THR A 75 -13.29 10.54 -1.88
CA THR A 75 -13.90 9.20 -1.92
C THR A 75 -12.86 8.11 -1.67
N ARG A 76 -11.62 8.31 -2.13
CA ARG A 76 -10.51 7.40 -1.86
C ARG A 76 -10.11 7.43 -0.39
N ALA A 77 -10.07 8.60 0.24
CA ALA A 77 -9.85 8.71 1.68
C ALA A 77 -10.92 7.95 2.48
N GLN A 78 -12.20 8.07 2.11
CA GLN A 78 -13.29 7.30 2.73
C GLN A 78 -13.12 5.78 2.55
N GLN A 79 -12.72 5.33 1.35
CA GLN A 79 -12.45 3.91 1.10
C GLN A 79 -11.29 3.37 1.94
N ILE A 80 -10.23 4.16 2.10
CA ILE A 80 -9.09 3.82 2.94
C ILE A 80 -9.54 3.67 4.39
N ALA A 81 -10.33 4.62 4.92
CA ALA A 81 -10.86 4.55 6.28
C ALA A 81 -11.70 3.27 6.53
N LYS A 82 -12.49 2.86 5.53
CA LYS A 82 -13.30 1.63 5.57
C LYS A 82 -12.50 0.33 5.39
N GLY A 83 -11.17 0.42 5.21
CA GLY A 83 -10.32 -0.74 4.96
C GLY A 83 -10.57 -1.41 3.60
N MET A 84 -11.32 -0.76 2.69
CA MET A 84 -11.68 -1.36 1.42
C MET A 84 -10.43 -1.66 0.59
N ARG A 85 -10.23 -2.95 0.29
CA ARG A 85 -9.35 -3.40 -0.80
C ARG A 85 -10.06 -3.00 -2.10
N GLY A 86 -9.31 -2.45 -3.07
CA GLY A 86 -9.90 -2.14 -4.37
C GLY A 86 -10.53 -3.41 -4.91
N SER A 87 -11.85 -3.49 -4.87
CA SER A 87 -12.57 -4.69 -5.24
C SER A 87 -12.53 -4.77 -6.75
N LYS A 88 -11.64 -5.60 -7.29
CA LYS A 88 -12.08 -6.40 -8.43
C LYS A 88 -13.29 -7.16 -7.91
N ARG A 89 -14.47 -6.69 -8.33
CA ARG A 89 -15.75 -7.36 -8.09
C ARG A 89 -15.52 -8.84 -8.44
N PRO A 90 -15.74 -9.82 -7.55
CA PRO A 90 -15.69 -11.21 -7.96
C PRO A 90 -16.67 -11.35 -9.12
N LYS A 91 -16.16 -11.81 -10.28
CA LYS A 91 -16.99 -12.10 -11.45
C LYS A 91 -17.99 -13.13 -10.97
N ARG A 92 -19.29 -12.79 -10.97
CA ARG A 92 -20.34 -13.77 -10.69
C ARG A 92 -20.10 -14.94 -11.65
N GLU A 93 -19.82 -16.11 -11.11
CA GLU A 93 -19.82 -17.33 -11.91
C GLU A 93 -21.21 -17.46 -12.53
N PRO A 94 -21.33 -17.71 -13.84
CA PRO A 94 -22.63 -18.00 -14.43
C PRO A 94 -23.13 -19.29 -13.80
N THR A 95 -24.29 -19.21 -13.17
CA THR A 95 -25.06 -20.37 -12.71
C THR A 95 -25.25 -21.32 -13.89
N SER A 96 -24.59 -22.48 -13.83
CA SER A 96 -24.92 -23.62 -14.69
C SER A 96 -26.20 -24.23 -14.14
N ASP A 97 -27.33 -23.94 -14.77
CA ASP A 97 -28.54 -24.73 -14.67
C ASP A 97 -28.46 -25.82 -15.74
N GLY A 98 -28.52 -27.08 -15.33
CA GLY A 98 -28.40 -28.26 -16.17
C GLY A 98 -28.97 -29.47 -15.46
#